data_AF-A0A932VVG4-F1
#
_entry.id   AF-A0A932VVG4-F1
#
_cell.length_a   1.000
_cell.length_b   1.000
_cell.length_c   1.000
_cell.angle_alpha   90.00
_cell.angle_beta   90.00
_cell.angle_gamma   90.00
#
_symmetry.space_group_name_H-M   'P 1'
#
loop_
_entity.id
_entity.type
_entity.pdbx_description
1 polymer ?
#
loop_
_entity_poly.entity_id
_entity_poly.type
_entity_poly.pdbx_seq_one_letter_code
_entity_poly.pdbx_strand_id
1 'polypeptide(L)'
;MQKADWFAVALTTLGIAATFLFGGPTAGIIFLILGIIFLVVWFRSQDSPARAVFDWSAEWKELAEKFERIPSKHVRATWISETLNFDGTDVGEQWYMGDDSNVTGAKEECGALCKLAGAMLLKSPVISGRLSEKVRTRSDDTWRWLYFLKEKVGLEHLGNGDTWAGGRHIKDQSGSIENLAAVSARICTECTAEELKQQ
;
A
#
# COMPACT_ATOMS: atom_id res chain seq x y z
N MET A 1 22.74 -22.83 10.49
CA MET A 1 24.15 -22.68 10.91
C MET A 1 25.01 -22.89 9.67
N GLN A 2 25.47 -21.79 9.07
CA GLN A 2 26.24 -21.82 7.82
C GLN A 2 27.70 -22.20 8.11
N LYS A 3 28.44 -22.70 7.12
CA LYS A 3 29.86 -23.08 7.25
C LYS A 3 30.76 -21.94 7.79
N ALA A 4 30.33 -20.68 7.69
CA ALA A 4 31.02 -19.52 8.25
C ALA A 4 31.03 -19.51 9.80
N ASP A 5 30.04 -20.10 10.46
CA ASP A 5 29.90 -20.08 11.92
C ASP A 5 31.01 -20.92 12.60
N TRP A 6 31.43 -22.02 11.96
CA TRP A 6 32.49 -22.89 12.49
C TRP A 6 33.88 -22.25 12.44
N PHE A 7 34.15 -21.44 11.42
CA PHE A 7 35.45 -20.76 11.28
C PHE A 7 35.64 -19.68 12.35
N ALA A 8 34.60 -18.91 12.67
CA ALA A 8 34.66 -17.89 13.71
C ALA A 8 34.93 -18.49 15.10
N VAL A 9 34.22 -19.58 15.44
CA VAL A 9 34.41 -20.30 16.72
C VAL A 9 35.82 -20.90 16.83
N ALA A 10 36.32 -21.49 15.74
CA ALA A 10 37.67 -22.06 15.69
C ALA A 10 38.77 -20.99 15.85
N LEU A 11 38.62 -19.82 15.25
CA LEU A 11 39.58 -18.71 15.38
C LEU A 11 39.59 -18.12 16.80
N THR A 12 38.43 -17.97 17.44
CA THR A 12 38.36 -17.49 18.83
C THR A 12 38.99 -18.47 19.83
N THR A 13 38.80 -19.78 19.63
CA THR A 13 39.39 -20.80 20.51
C THR A 13 40.92 -20.89 20.34
N LEU A 14 41.42 -20.78 19.10
CA LEU A 14 42.86 -20.70 18.82
C LEU A 14 43.52 -19.43 19.41
N GLY A 15 42.85 -18.28 19.36
CA GLY A 15 43.37 -17.03 19.94
C GLY A 15 43.49 -17.08 21.47
N ILE A 16 42.53 -17.73 22.14
CA ILE A 16 42.59 -17.94 23.61
C ILE A 16 43.72 -18.90 23.97
N ALA A 17 43.92 -19.99 23.20
CA ALA A 17 45.01 -20.94 23.46
C ALA A 17 46.41 -20.31 23.28
N ALA A 18 46.59 -19.44 22.26
CA ALA A 18 47.86 -18.79 21.99
C ALA A 18 48.27 -17.76 23.06
N THR A 19 47.31 -17.13 23.73
CA THR A 19 47.60 -16.09 24.73
C THR A 19 48.05 -16.66 26.08
N PHE A 20 47.59 -17.87 26.44
CA PHE A 20 48.10 -18.63 27.59
C PHE A 20 49.56 -19.05 27.44
N LEU A 21 50.06 -19.18 26.20
CA LEU A 21 51.44 -19.61 25.93
C LEU A 21 52.46 -18.46 25.98
N PHE A 22 52.05 -17.20 25.77
CA PHE A 22 52.99 -16.10 25.52
C PHE A 22 52.76 -14.81 26.32
N GLY A 23 51.65 -14.67 27.06
CA GLY A 23 51.36 -13.44 27.82
C GLY A 23 51.02 -13.73 29.28
N GLY A 24 51.58 -12.95 30.21
CA GLY A 24 51.21 -13.01 31.63
C GLY A 24 49.70 -12.77 31.88
N PRO A 25 49.22 -12.91 33.13
CA PRO A 25 47.79 -12.96 33.46
C PRO A 25 46.98 -11.72 33.02
N THR A 26 47.64 -10.56 32.88
CA THR A 26 47.03 -9.32 32.39
C THR A 26 46.62 -9.37 30.92
N ALA A 27 47.38 -10.08 30.06
CA ALA A 27 47.04 -10.21 28.64
C ALA A 27 45.78 -11.04 28.44
N GLY A 28 45.63 -12.14 29.19
CA GLY A 28 44.46 -13.03 29.09
C GLY A 28 43.13 -12.32 29.39
N ILE A 29 43.13 -11.40 30.36
CA ILE A 29 41.93 -10.63 30.73
C ILE A 29 41.46 -9.72 29.58
N ILE A 30 42.38 -9.04 28.91
CA ILE A 30 42.04 -8.12 27.81
C ILE A 30 41.41 -8.89 26.63
N PHE A 31 41.97 -10.05 26.28
CA PHE A 31 41.42 -10.89 25.20
C PHE A 31 40.05 -11.47 25.54
N LEU A 32 39.80 -11.83 26.81
CA LEU A 32 38.49 -12.29 27.25
C LEU A 32 37.44 -11.18 27.12
N ILE A 33 37.78 -9.95 27.51
CA ILE A 33 36.89 -8.78 27.37
C ILE A 33 36.60 -8.52 25.89
N LEU A 34 37.62 -8.51 25.03
CA LEU A 34 37.45 -8.29 23.59
C LEU A 34 36.63 -9.41 22.95
N GLY A 35 36.83 -10.67 23.36
CA GLY A 35 36.04 -11.81 22.91
C GLY A 35 34.56 -11.69 23.31
N ILE A 36 34.27 -11.25 24.54
CA ILE A 36 32.89 -10.98 24.99
C ILE A 36 32.28 -9.83 24.19
N ILE A 37 32.99 -8.71 24.00
CA ILE A 37 32.51 -7.59 23.19
C ILE A 37 32.20 -8.04 21.77
N PHE A 38 33.11 -8.82 21.15
CA PHE A 38 32.92 -9.36 19.82
C PHE A 38 31.70 -10.30 19.76
N LEU A 39 31.53 -11.19 20.73
CA LEU A 39 30.36 -12.07 20.82
C LEU A 39 29.06 -11.27 20.96
N VAL A 40 29.02 -10.22 21.78
CA VAL A 40 27.85 -9.35 21.96
C VAL A 40 27.53 -8.59 20.67
N VAL A 41 28.53 -8.07 19.97
CA VAL A 41 28.34 -7.38 18.68
C VAL A 41 27.89 -8.36 17.60
N TRP A 42 28.46 -9.56 17.56
CA TRP A 42 28.06 -10.62 16.62
C TRP A 42 26.62 -11.08 16.86
N PHE A 43 26.23 -11.31 18.12
CA PHE A 43 24.85 -11.68 18.47
C PHE A 43 23.86 -10.58 18.08
N ARG A 44 24.18 -9.31 18.36
CA ARG A 44 23.37 -8.17 17.92
C ARG A 44 23.30 -8.01 16.39
N SER A 45 24.32 -8.45 15.67
CA SER A 45 24.31 -8.46 14.20
C SER A 45 23.45 -9.59 13.63
N GLN A 46 23.31 -10.71 14.33
CA GLN A 46 22.42 -11.81 13.97
C GLN A 46 20.95 -11.44 14.22
N ASP A 47 20.70 -10.57 15.21
CA ASP A 47 19.38 -10.00 15.49
C ASP A 47 18.98 -8.88 14.52
N SER A 48 19.59 -8.74 13.32
CA SER A 48 18.87 -8.05 12.25
C SER A 48 17.62 -8.87 12.00
N PRO A 49 16.42 -8.43 12.43
CA PRO A 49 15.22 -9.19 12.19
C PRO A 49 15.19 -9.36 10.68
N ALA A 50 15.21 -10.62 10.21
CA ALA A 50 15.03 -10.92 8.81
C ALA A 50 13.91 -10.00 8.34
N ARG A 51 14.24 -9.02 7.48
CA ARG A 51 13.32 -7.92 7.12
C ARG A 51 11.97 -8.57 6.90
N ALA A 52 11.04 -8.35 7.83
CA ALA A 52 9.77 -9.04 7.79
C ALA A 52 9.23 -8.80 6.39
N VAL A 53 9.09 -9.88 5.61
CA VAL A 53 8.61 -9.76 4.25
C VAL A 53 7.24 -9.14 4.38
N PHE A 54 7.10 -7.94 3.85
CA PHE A 54 5.87 -7.18 3.99
C PHE A 54 4.77 -7.97 3.28
N ASP A 55 3.79 -8.44 4.04
CA ASP A 55 2.72 -9.30 3.53
C ASP A 55 1.59 -8.43 2.97
N TRP A 56 1.74 -8.04 1.70
CA TRP A 56 0.73 -7.26 0.98
C TRP A 56 -0.65 -7.93 1.00
N SER A 57 -0.71 -9.27 1.04
CA SER A 57 -1.99 -9.99 1.04
C SER A 57 -2.78 -9.74 2.33
N ALA A 58 -2.09 -9.75 3.47
CA ALA A 58 -2.66 -9.45 4.79
C ALA A 58 -3.13 -8.00 4.87
N GLU A 59 -2.36 -7.06 4.32
CA GLU A 59 -2.71 -5.64 4.33
C GLU A 59 -3.95 -5.33 3.49
N TRP A 60 -4.07 -5.92 2.30
CA TRP A 60 -5.28 -5.80 1.49
C TRP A 60 -6.49 -6.42 2.19
N LYS A 61 -6.29 -7.53 2.90
CA LYS A 61 -7.36 -8.21 3.64
C LYS A 61 -7.82 -7.35 4.82
N GLU A 62 -6.90 -6.79 5.59
CA GLU A 62 -7.22 -5.88 6.68
C GLU A 62 -7.98 -4.65 6.16
N LEU A 63 -7.58 -4.12 5.01
CA LEU A 63 -8.26 -2.98 4.40
C LEU A 63 -9.69 -3.34 3.97
N ALA A 64 -9.90 -4.53 3.41
CA ALA A 64 -11.23 -5.03 3.08
C ALA A 64 -12.13 -5.08 4.33
N GLU A 65 -11.63 -5.67 5.42
CA GLU A 65 -12.35 -5.74 6.70
C GLU A 65 -12.70 -4.36 7.26
N LYS A 66 -11.83 -3.35 7.08
CA LYS A 66 -12.12 -1.96 7.48
C LYS A 66 -13.25 -1.36 6.65
N PHE A 67 -13.27 -1.58 5.34
CA PHE A 67 -14.36 -1.10 4.49
C PHE A 67 -15.70 -1.78 4.83
N GLU A 68 -15.70 -3.07 5.16
CA GLU A 68 -16.92 -3.81 5.55
C GLU A 68 -17.54 -3.31 6.86
N ARG A 69 -16.72 -2.73 7.75
CA ARG A 69 -17.20 -2.16 9.02
C ARG A 69 -17.94 -0.84 8.85
N ILE A 70 -17.81 -0.17 7.70
CA ILE A 70 -18.53 1.08 7.44
C ILE A 70 -20.02 0.76 7.31
N PRO A 71 -20.89 1.26 8.22
CA PRO A 71 -22.28 0.86 8.28
C PRO A 71 -23.13 1.42 7.12
N SER A 72 -22.64 2.45 6.44
CA SER A 72 -23.40 3.17 5.41
C SER A 72 -23.27 2.50 4.05
N LYS A 73 -24.40 1.99 3.55
CA LYS A 73 -24.62 1.61 2.15
C LYS A 73 -24.76 2.84 1.23
N HIS A 74 -24.80 4.04 1.79
CA HIS A 74 -25.18 5.26 1.09
C HIS A 74 -23.98 6.14 0.70
N VAL A 75 -22.75 5.76 1.08
CA VAL A 75 -21.56 6.44 0.57
C VAL A 75 -21.40 6.07 -0.91
N ARG A 76 -21.37 7.09 -1.76
CA ARG A 76 -21.17 6.95 -3.20
C ARG A 76 -20.09 7.91 -3.70
N ALA A 77 -19.42 7.52 -4.78
CA ALA A 77 -18.51 8.39 -5.51
C ALA A 77 -19.10 8.72 -6.88
N THR A 78 -19.42 9.99 -7.12
CA THR A 78 -19.88 10.49 -8.41
C THR A 78 -18.71 10.96 -9.23
N TRP A 79 -18.61 10.46 -10.45
CA TRP A 79 -17.68 10.90 -11.47
C TRP A 79 -18.38 11.84 -12.44
N ILE A 80 -17.69 12.91 -12.83
CA ILE A 80 -18.13 13.84 -13.87
C ILE A 80 -16.94 14.08 -14.82
N SER A 81 -17.17 14.03 -16.12
CA SER A 81 -16.21 14.41 -17.15
C SER A 81 -16.82 15.45 -18.06
N GLU A 82 -16.09 16.52 -18.27
CA GLU A 82 -16.51 17.63 -19.12
C GLU A 82 -15.66 17.65 -20.38
N THR A 83 -16.31 17.66 -21.54
CA THR A 83 -15.64 17.78 -22.84
C THR A 83 -16.17 19.01 -23.58
N LEU A 84 -15.26 19.81 -24.14
CA LEU A 84 -15.64 20.92 -25.01
C LEU A 84 -16.08 20.39 -26.38
N ASN A 85 -17.28 20.77 -26.81
CA ASN A 85 -17.83 20.27 -28.07
C ASN A 85 -17.11 20.76 -29.33
N PHE A 86 -16.39 21.88 -29.26
CA PHE A 86 -15.89 22.55 -30.46
C PHE A 86 -14.62 21.90 -31.03
N ASP A 87 -13.79 21.32 -30.16
CA ASP A 87 -12.52 20.71 -30.49
C ASP A 87 -12.35 19.30 -29.89
N GLY A 88 -13.29 18.85 -29.08
CA GLY A 88 -13.21 17.58 -28.36
C GLY A 88 -12.16 17.61 -27.23
N THR A 89 -11.70 18.80 -26.82
CA THR A 89 -10.72 18.91 -25.74
C THR A 89 -11.38 18.54 -24.42
N ASP A 90 -10.81 17.55 -23.75
CA ASP A 90 -11.17 17.14 -22.39
C ASP A 90 -10.82 18.27 -21.42
N VAL A 91 -11.84 18.82 -20.76
CA VAL A 91 -11.68 19.88 -19.76
C VAL A 91 -11.20 19.28 -18.44
N GLY A 92 -11.51 18.01 -18.22
CA GLY A 92 -11.08 17.25 -17.07
C GLY A 92 -12.16 16.32 -16.56
N GLU A 93 -11.71 15.46 -15.67
CA GLU A 93 -12.52 14.50 -14.94
C GLU A 93 -12.45 14.84 -13.45
N GLN A 94 -13.61 14.91 -12.79
CA GLN A 94 -13.74 15.23 -11.37
C GLN A 94 -14.50 14.14 -10.63
N TRP A 95 -14.18 13.99 -9.34
CA TRP A 95 -14.82 13.05 -8.44
C TRP A 95 -15.40 13.77 -7.23
N TYR A 96 -16.60 13.38 -6.84
CA TYR A 96 -17.28 13.86 -5.65
C TYR A 96 -17.73 12.68 -4.81
N MET A 97 -17.33 12.65 -3.54
CA MET A 97 -17.89 11.68 -2.58
C MET A 97 -19.08 12.30 -1.87
N GLY A 98 -20.22 11.62 -1.97
CA GLY A 98 -21.46 11.96 -1.28
C GLY A 98 -21.86 10.86 -0.32
N ASP A 99 -22.64 11.22 0.68
CA ASP A 99 -23.34 10.27 1.55
C ASP A 99 -24.77 10.77 1.68
N ASP A 100 -25.72 9.96 1.24
CA ASP A 100 -27.15 10.27 1.33
C ASP A 100 -27.71 9.91 2.73
N SER A 101 -26.89 9.33 3.62
CA SER A 101 -27.29 8.98 4.98
C SER A 101 -27.07 10.12 5.99
N ASN A 102 -27.88 10.12 7.05
CA ASN A 102 -27.67 10.98 8.22
C ASN A 102 -26.55 10.46 9.15
N VAL A 103 -25.76 9.48 8.72
CA VAL A 103 -24.69 8.91 9.55
C VAL A 103 -23.44 9.77 9.43
N THR A 104 -23.26 10.67 10.40
CA THR A 104 -22.08 11.53 10.48
C THR A 104 -20.79 10.71 10.50
N GLY A 105 -19.85 10.99 9.59
CA GLY A 105 -18.51 10.40 9.59
C GLY A 105 -18.27 9.26 8.60
N ALA A 106 -19.31 8.63 8.05
CA ALA A 106 -19.14 7.48 7.15
C ALA A 106 -18.43 7.87 5.84
N LYS A 107 -18.74 9.06 5.30
CA LYS A 107 -18.05 9.63 4.14
C LYS A 107 -16.57 9.86 4.41
N GLU A 108 -16.24 10.47 5.55
CA GLU A 108 -14.87 10.81 5.93
C GLU A 108 -14.03 9.55 6.17
N GLU A 109 -14.61 8.56 6.86
CA GLU A 109 -13.97 7.26 7.09
C GLU A 109 -13.74 6.51 5.77
N CYS A 110 -14.76 6.42 4.92
CA CYS A 110 -14.62 5.80 3.60
C CYS A 110 -13.58 6.52 2.75
N GLY A 111 -13.56 7.85 2.75
CA GLY A 111 -12.57 8.65 2.04
C GLY A 111 -11.14 8.40 2.53
N ALA A 112 -10.95 8.27 3.85
CA ALA A 112 -9.65 7.94 4.43
C ALA A 112 -9.16 6.54 4.03
N LEU A 113 -10.06 5.55 4.00
CA LEU A 113 -9.73 4.20 3.53
C LEU A 113 -9.45 4.17 2.02
N CYS A 114 -10.20 4.90 1.20
CA CYS A 114 -9.93 5.05 -0.23
C CYS A 114 -8.55 5.66 -0.47
N LYS A 115 -8.16 6.67 0.32
CA LYS A 115 -6.82 7.26 0.27
C LYS A 115 -5.74 6.24 0.60
N LEU A 116 -5.93 5.44 1.65
CA LEU A 116 -5.00 4.37 2.01
C LEU A 116 -4.89 3.31 0.90
N ALA A 117 -6.02 2.85 0.36
CA ALA A 117 -6.09 1.90 -0.74
C ALA A 117 -5.32 2.40 -1.97
N GLY A 118 -5.54 3.66 -2.36
CA GLY A 118 -4.85 4.26 -3.49
C GLY A 118 -3.34 4.41 -3.30
N ALA A 119 -2.87 4.65 -2.08
CA ALA A 119 -1.45 4.64 -1.76
C ALA A 119 -0.86 3.22 -1.84
N MET A 120 -1.62 2.21 -1.42
CA MET A 120 -1.21 0.79 -1.49
C MET A 120 -1.10 0.29 -2.93
N LEU A 121 -1.95 0.75 -3.86
CA LEU A 121 -1.90 0.36 -5.27
C LEU A 121 -0.49 0.50 -5.88
N LEU A 122 0.23 1.58 -5.56
CA LEU A 122 1.57 1.84 -6.10
C LEU A 122 2.67 1.03 -5.41
N LYS A 123 2.44 0.60 -4.16
CA LYS A 123 3.45 -0.11 -3.37
C LYS A 123 3.36 -1.62 -3.50
N SER A 124 2.15 -2.13 -3.75
CA SER A 124 1.86 -3.56 -3.94
C SER A 124 2.53 -4.06 -5.23
N PRO A 125 3.52 -4.98 -5.19
CA PRO A 125 4.31 -5.36 -6.35
C PRO A 125 3.47 -5.97 -7.49
N VAL A 126 2.49 -6.81 -7.16
CA VAL A 126 1.67 -7.49 -8.18
C VAL A 126 0.67 -6.53 -8.78
N ILE A 127 0.00 -5.73 -7.94
CA ILE A 127 -1.03 -4.79 -8.40
C ILE A 127 -0.42 -3.63 -9.19
N SER A 128 0.67 -3.04 -8.71
CA SER A 128 1.32 -1.87 -9.35
C SER A 128 1.74 -2.13 -10.81
N GLY A 129 2.21 -3.35 -11.10
CA GLY A 129 2.59 -3.78 -12.45
C GLY A 129 1.44 -3.84 -13.45
N ARG A 130 0.18 -3.86 -12.98
CA ARG A 130 -1.03 -4.00 -13.80
C ARG A 130 -1.87 -2.73 -13.90
N LEU A 131 -1.50 -1.68 -13.15
CA LEU A 131 -2.24 -0.42 -13.19
C LEU A 131 -2.12 0.26 -14.55
N SER A 132 -3.24 0.79 -15.04
CA SER A 132 -3.23 1.69 -16.18
C SER A 132 -2.40 2.94 -15.90
N GLU A 133 -1.94 3.60 -16.96
CA GLU A 133 -1.24 4.89 -16.85
C GLU A 133 -2.15 5.95 -16.23
N LYS A 134 -3.44 5.94 -16.55
CA LYS A 134 -4.44 6.87 -16.00
C LYS A 134 -4.56 6.76 -14.48
N VAL A 135 -4.49 5.55 -13.92
CA VAL A 135 -4.48 5.34 -12.46
C VAL A 135 -3.12 5.74 -11.89
N ARG A 136 -2.03 5.22 -12.46
CA ARG A 136 -0.68 5.41 -11.93
C ARG A 136 -0.26 6.88 -11.81
N THR A 137 -0.67 7.71 -12.77
CA THR A 137 -0.27 9.13 -12.84
C THR A 137 -1.08 10.06 -11.92
N ARG A 138 -2.14 9.58 -11.26
CA ARG A 138 -2.91 10.41 -10.33
C ARG A 138 -2.09 10.70 -9.08
N SER A 139 -1.97 11.98 -8.74
CA SER A 139 -1.28 12.46 -7.55
C SER A 139 -2.08 12.22 -6.27
N ASP A 140 -3.39 12.45 -6.31
CA ASP A 140 -4.28 12.18 -5.18
C ASP A 140 -4.57 10.67 -5.06
N ASP A 141 -4.19 10.08 -3.93
CA ASP A 141 -4.37 8.64 -3.69
C ASP A 141 -5.85 8.24 -3.66
N THR A 142 -6.73 9.09 -3.13
CA THR A 142 -8.18 8.83 -3.10
C THR A 142 -8.71 8.73 -4.52
N TRP A 143 -8.36 9.69 -5.37
CA TRP A 143 -8.78 9.65 -6.78
C TRP A 143 -8.14 8.48 -7.50
N ARG A 144 -6.87 8.18 -7.26
CA ARG A 144 -6.21 6.99 -7.80
C ARG A 144 -7.03 5.72 -7.55
N TRP A 145 -7.52 5.55 -6.32
CA TRP A 145 -8.41 4.45 -5.98
C TRP A 145 -9.73 4.48 -6.75
N LEU A 146 -10.40 5.63 -6.84
CA LEU A 146 -11.67 5.75 -7.58
C LEU A 146 -11.53 5.46 -9.08
N TYR A 147 -10.44 5.90 -9.71
CA TYR A 147 -10.13 5.53 -11.09
C TYR A 147 -9.88 4.03 -11.25
N PHE A 148 -9.17 3.42 -10.30
CA PHE A 148 -8.94 1.98 -10.30
C PHE A 148 -10.26 1.21 -10.19
N LEU A 149 -11.16 1.64 -9.31
CA LEU A 149 -12.51 1.07 -9.21
C LEU A 149 -13.30 1.25 -10.51
N LYS A 150 -13.31 2.47 -11.09
CA LYS A 150 -13.97 2.75 -12.38
C LYS A 150 -13.50 1.80 -13.48
N GLU A 151 -12.21 1.48 -13.55
CA GLU A 151 -11.67 0.53 -14.54
C GLU A 151 -12.04 -0.93 -14.24
N LYS A 152 -12.11 -1.32 -12.96
CA LYS A 152 -12.39 -2.69 -12.52
C LYS A 152 -13.87 -3.06 -12.54
N VAL A 153 -14.74 -2.15 -12.09
CA VAL A 153 -16.17 -2.43 -11.89
C VAL A 153 -17.09 -1.63 -12.81
N GLY A 154 -16.58 -0.56 -13.45
CA GLY A 154 -17.39 0.37 -14.24
C GLY A 154 -18.06 1.45 -13.40
N LEU A 155 -18.96 2.20 -14.03
CA LEU A 155 -19.80 3.21 -13.38
C LEU A 155 -21.27 2.81 -13.55
N GLU A 156 -22.05 3.08 -12.51
CA GLU A 156 -23.51 3.02 -12.51
C GLU A 156 -24.10 4.39 -12.88
N HIS A 157 -25.41 4.43 -13.16
CA HIS A 157 -26.15 5.67 -13.41
C HIS A 157 -25.52 6.62 -14.44
N LEU A 158 -25.02 6.06 -15.55
CA LEU A 158 -24.42 6.85 -16.62
C LEU A 158 -25.43 7.86 -17.19
N GLY A 159 -25.07 9.14 -17.11
CA GLY A 159 -25.84 10.25 -17.63
C GLY A 159 -25.00 11.06 -18.61
N ASN A 160 -25.63 11.56 -19.67
CA ASN A 160 -25.03 12.56 -20.55
C ASN A 160 -25.85 13.86 -20.41
N GLY A 161 -25.16 14.97 -20.27
CA GLY A 161 -25.74 16.30 -20.29
C GLY A 161 -25.08 17.16 -21.36
N ASP A 162 -25.80 18.20 -21.74
CA ASP A 162 -25.34 19.25 -22.65
C ASP A 162 -25.65 20.59 -21.97
N THR A 163 -24.62 21.35 -21.63
CA THR A 163 -24.75 22.64 -20.96
C THR A 163 -24.15 23.76 -21.81
N TRP A 164 -24.85 24.89 -21.90
CA TRP A 164 -24.37 26.11 -22.53
C TRP A 164 -23.93 27.11 -21.45
N ALA A 165 -22.62 27.30 -21.30
CA ALA A 165 -22.04 28.21 -20.31
C ALA A 165 -21.06 29.19 -20.97
N GLY A 166 -21.35 30.49 -20.86
CA GLY A 166 -20.47 31.54 -21.39
C GLY A 166 -20.24 31.46 -22.90
N GLY A 167 -21.26 31.09 -23.68
CA GLY A 167 -21.17 30.93 -25.13
C GLY A 167 -20.44 29.67 -25.61
N ARG A 168 -20.02 28.79 -24.70
CA ARG A 168 -19.44 27.48 -25.02
C ARG A 168 -20.43 26.37 -24.74
N HIS A 169 -20.43 25.38 -25.62
CA HIS A 169 -21.20 24.15 -25.47
C HIS A 169 -20.31 23.09 -24.83
N ILE A 170 -20.70 22.61 -23.64
CA ILE A 170 -19.98 21.61 -22.84
C ILE A 170 -20.84 20.35 -22.83
N LYS A 171 -20.27 19.20 -23.21
CA LYS A 171 -20.87 17.90 -22.91
C LYS A 171 -20.35 17.44 -21.58
N ASP A 172 -21.24 17.05 -20.70
CA ASP A 172 -20.88 16.35 -19.47
C ASP A 172 -21.31 14.88 -19.54
N GLN A 173 -20.41 14.01 -19.11
CA GLN A 173 -20.72 12.63 -18.79
C GLN A 173 -20.63 12.47 -17.29
N SER A 174 -21.63 11.83 -16.68
CA SER A 174 -21.63 11.52 -15.27
C SER A 174 -21.91 10.05 -15.03
N GLY A 175 -21.49 9.56 -13.89
CA GLY A 175 -21.80 8.22 -13.39
C GLY A 175 -21.40 8.11 -11.93
N SER A 176 -21.77 7.02 -11.27
CA SER A 176 -21.43 6.83 -9.85
C SER A 176 -20.94 5.42 -9.56
N ILE A 177 -20.19 5.29 -8.46
CA ILE A 177 -19.93 4.03 -7.80
C ILE A 177 -20.80 4.04 -6.54
N GLU A 178 -21.90 3.30 -6.59
CA GLU A 178 -22.82 3.14 -5.47
C GLU A 178 -22.24 2.15 -4.44
N ASN A 179 -22.65 2.29 -3.17
CA ASN A 179 -22.15 1.46 -2.07
C ASN A 179 -20.61 1.39 -2.04
N LEU A 180 -19.94 2.54 -2.12
CA LEU A 180 -18.49 2.65 -2.33
C LEU A 180 -17.67 1.79 -1.37
N ALA A 181 -18.07 1.73 -0.09
CA ALA A 181 -17.41 0.91 0.92
C ALA A 181 -17.48 -0.59 0.58
N ALA A 182 -18.67 -1.10 0.24
CA ALA A 182 -18.84 -2.51 -0.11
C ALA A 182 -18.10 -2.89 -1.41
N VAL A 183 -18.15 -2.01 -2.42
CA VAL A 183 -17.39 -2.20 -3.67
C VAL A 183 -15.89 -2.21 -3.38
N SER A 184 -15.40 -1.30 -2.54
CA SER A 184 -13.99 -1.22 -2.17
C SER A 184 -13.53 -2.45 -1.39
N ALA A 185 -14.34 -2.95 -0.45
CA ALA A 185 -14.06 -4.19 0.29
C ALA A 185 -13.90 -5.40 -0.63
N ARG A 186 -14.83 -5.57 -1.58
CA ARG A 186 -14.77 -6.64 -2.58
C ARG A 186 -13.48 -6.56 -3.40
N ILE A 187 -13.15 -5.37 -3.90
CA ILE A 187 -11.94 -5.18 -4.71
C ILE A 187 -10.67 -5.37 -3.89
N CYS A 188 -10.64 -4.97 -2.62
CA CYS A 188 -9.52 -5.27 -1.73
C CYS A 188 -9.33 -6.79 -1.55
N THR A 189 -10.43 -7.56 -1.44
CA THR A 189 -10.37 -9.03 -1.36
C THR A 189 -9.86 -9.64 -2.67
N GLU A 190 -10.23 -9.09 -3.82
CA GLU A 190 -9.65 -9.47 -5.12
C GLU A 190 -8.14 -9.18 -5.18
N CYS A 191 -7.70 -8.00 -4.69
CA CYS A 191 -6.28 -7.66 -4.59
C CYS A 191 -5.52 -8.63 -3.68
N THR A 192 -6.07 -9.02 -2.52
CA THR A 192 -5.50 -10.08 -1.66
C THR A 192 -5.30 -11.37 -2.44
N ALA A 193 -6.33 -11.81 -3.18
CA ALA A 193 -6.26 -13.05 -3.95
C ALA A 193 -5.25 -12.97 -5.11
N GLU A 194 -5.04 -11.79 -5.70
CA GLU A 194 -4.02 -11.59 -6.73
C GLU A 194 -2.60 -11.68 -6.14
N GLU A 195 -2.34 -11.08 -4.97
CA GLU A 195 -1.04 -11.14 -4.30
C GLU A 195 -0.70 -12.57 -3.83
N LEU A 196 -1.67 -13.33 -3.32
CA LEU A 196 -1.46 -14.73 -2.90
C LEU A 196 -1.08 -15.66 -4.06
N LYS A 197 -1.48 -15.37 -5.30
CA LYS A 197 -1.15 -16.21 -6.46
C LYS A 197 0.31 -16.10 -6.92
N GLN A 198 1.06 -15.13 -6.40
CA GLN A 198 2.44 -14.86 -6.78
C GLN A 198 3.45 -15.22 -5.68
N GLN A 199 2.97 -15.62 -4.51
CA GLN A 199 3.76 -16.19 -3.42
C GLN A 199 3.97 -17.70 -3.63
#